data_AF-A0AAW0GS44-F1
#
_entry.id   AF-A0AAW0GS44-F1
#
_cell.length_a   1.000
_cell.length_b   1.000
_cell.length_c   1.000
_cell.angle_alpha   90.00
_cell.angle_beta   90.00
_cell.angle_gamma   90.00
#
_symmetry.space_group_name_H-M   'P 1'
#
loop_
_entity.id
_entity.type
_entity.pdbx_description
1 polymer ?
#
loop_
_entity_poly.entity_id
_entity_poly.type
_entity_poly.pdbx_seq_one_letter_code
_entity_poly.pdbx_strand_id
1 'polypeptide(L)'
;MSASPSPGPSAPATRHAQTAVERQRAQLDKLLKDPAKPAYVPIPPKEKTIRPPREMMKNVQGSSAGAGSGEFHVYKASRRREYERLKLMEEESQKEVETAEFEKKKRDWEEQAEAKTAKNRAKRQKKKAKKGGDKPTEGGSSTGAAPSNAPFKKRRLVNGQELVFKKPGEDSDDEDVGPTPSSNLHDSHSGAPDTIESDQLPAVPVVEAQRIIIHEDD
;
A
#
# COMPACT_ATOMS: atom_id res chain seq x y z
N MET A 1 19.11 63.46 -6.34
CA MET A 1 20.21 62.57 -5.92
C MET A 1 19.73 61.78 -4.71
N SER A 2 19.04 60.66 -4.92
CA SER A 2 18.50 59.82 -3.82
C SER A 2 19.38 58.59 -3.66
N ALA A 3 20.15 58.55 -2.57
CA ALA A 3 21.05 57.46 -2.24
C ALA A 3 20.27 56.18 -1.93
N SER A 4 20.65 55.07 -2.56
CA SER A 4 20.17 53.72 -2.21
C SER A 4 20.76 53.27 -0.88
N PRO A 5 20.01 52.55 -0.03
CA PRO A 5 20.55 52.02 1.22
C PRO A 5 21.58 50.93 0.93
N SER A 6 22.79 51.12 1.46
CA SER A 6 23.87 50.13 1.45
C SER A 6 23.45 48.85 2.18
N PRO A 7 23.73 47.64 1.65
CA PRO A 7 23.46 46.41 2.38
C PRO A 7 24.37 46.35 3.61
N GLY A 8 23.76 46.32 4.80
CA GLY A 8 24.48 46.10 6.06
C GLY A 8 25.15 44.72 6.13
N PRO A 9 26.06 44.49 7.09
CA PRO A 9 26.82 43.25 7.19
C PRO A 9 25.87 42.07 7.34
N SER A 10 25.86 41.18 6.35
CA SER A 10 25.18 39.88 6.42
C SER A 10 25.71 39.15 7.65
N ALA A 11 24.85 38.90 8.64
CA ALA A 11 25.17 38.01 9.75
C ALA A 11 25.75 36.69 9.20
N PRO A 12 26.73 36.07 9.90
CA PRO A 12 27.36 34.86 9.40
C PRO A 12 26.29 33.78 9.23
N ALA A 13 26.02 33.39 8.00
CA ALA A 13 25.11 32.30 7.70
C ALA A 13 25.59 31.06 8.45
N THR A 14 24.84 30.63 9.46
CA THR A 14 25.13 29.41 10.21
C THR A 14 25.07 28.25 9.23
N ARG A 15 26.24 27.74 8.83
CA ARG A 15 26.43 26.63 7.88
C ARG A 15 26.05 25.27 8.48
N HIS A 16 25.04 25.23 9.33
CA HIS A 16 24.52 24.01 9.91
C HIS A 16 23.34 23.52 9.05
N ALA A 17 23.32 22.22 8.76
CA ALA A 17 22.18 21.62 8.08
C ALA A 17 20.95 21.76 8.98
N GLN A 18 19.90 22.41 8.47
CA GLN A 18 18.69 22.66 9.25
C GLN A 18 18.08 21.34 9.74
N THR A 19 17.74 21.32 11.02
CA THR A 19 17.00 20.21 11.64
C THR A 19 15.60 20.06 11.00
N ALA A 20 14.97 18.89 11.14
CA ALA A 20 13.63 18.67 10.58
C ALA A 20 12.61 19.71 11.09
N VAL A 21 12.72 20.07 12.38
CA VAL A 21 11.87 21.08 13.02
C VAL A 21 12.15 22.48 12.47
N GLU A 22 13.42 22.85 12.25
CA GLU A 22 13.77 24.13 11.64
C GLU A 22 13.26 24.28 10.20
N ARG A 23 13.30 23.20 9.40
CA ARG A 23 12.73 23.22 8.03
C ARG A 23 11.22 23.44 8.06
N GLN A 24 10.52 22.79 8.99
CA GLN A 24 9.08 22.99 9.17
C GLN A 24 8.77 24.41 9.62
N ARG A 25 9.52 24.95 10.59
CA ARG A 25 9.40 26.35 11.04
C ARG A 25 9.58 27.33 9.87
N ALA A 26 10.65 27.17 9.08
CA ALA A 26 10.89 28.04 7.92
C ALA A 26 9.77 27.96 6.85
N GLN A 27 9.17 26.78 6.65
CA GLN A 27 8.02 26.60 5.77
C GLN A 27 6.75 27.27 6.32
N LEU A 28 6.50 27.13 7.64
CA LEU A 28 5.37 27.80 8.32
C LEU A 28 5.53 29.32 8.29
N ASP A 29 6.71 29.83 8.61
CA ASP A 29 7.02 31.27 8.54
C ASP A 29 6.80 31.80 7.12
N LYS A 30 7.11 31.01 6.09
CA LYS A 30 6.83 31.38 4.70
C LYS A 30 5.33 31.40 4.39
N LEU A 31 4.56 30.45 4.91
CA LEU A 31 3.12 30.35 4.68
C LEU A 31 2.33 31.41 5.46
N LEU A 32 2.77 31.73 6.67
CA LEU A 32 2.13 32.69 7.58
C LEU A 32 2.43 34.15 7.25
N LYS A 33 3.41 34.44 6.37
CA LYS A 33 3.64 35.80 5.83
C LYS A 33 2.40 36.36 5.14
N ASP A 34 1.70 35.52 4.38
CA ASP A 34 0.50 35.91 3.62
C ASP A 34 -0.65 34.90 3.88
N PRO A 35 -1.38 35.01 5.01
CA PRO A 35 -2.38 34.03 5.40
C PRO A 35 -3.62 34.01 4.48
N ALA A 36 -3.83 35.05 3.67
CA ALA A 36 -4.91 35.11 2.70
C ALA A 36 -4.64 34.25 1.44
N LYS A 37 -3.40 33.83 1.20
CA LYS A 37 -3.04 33.02 0.04
C LYS A 37 -3.38 31.55 0.33
N PRO A 38 -4.21 30.88 -0.49
CA PRO A 38 -4.49 29.47 -0.30
C PRO A 38 -3.20 28.65 -0.41
N ALA A 39 -3.00 27.73 0.53
CA ALA A 39 -1.85 26.83 0.52
C ALA A 39 -1.92 25.92 -0.72
N TYR A 40 -0.79 25.78 -1.42
CA TYR A 40 -0.70 24.86 -2.55
C TYR A 40 -0.60 23.43 -2.05
N VAL A 41 -1.65 22.65 -2.24
CA VAL A 41 -1.66 21.20 -2.04
C VAL A 41 -1.49 20.55 -3.42
N PRO A 42 -0.43 19.77 -3.66
CA PRO A 42 -0.24 19.11 -4.93
C PRO A 42 -1.37 18.11 -5.19
N ILE A 43 -1.90 18.13 -6.42
CA ILE A 43 -2.85 17.13 -6.89
C ILE A 43 -2.13 15.77 -6.93
N PRO A 44 -2.79 14.65 -6.58
CA PRO A 44 -2.19 13.32 -6.69
C PRO A 44 -1.64 13.08 -8.11
N PRO A 45 -0.52 12.34 -8.24
CA PRO A 45 0.06 12.05 -9.53
C PRO A 45 -0.94 11.29 -10.39
N LYS A 46 -1.15 11.77 -11.63
CA LYS A 46 -2.02 11.09 -12.59
C LYS A 46 -1.31 9.87 -13.15
N GLU A 47 -2.08 8.83 -13.45
CA GLU A 47 -1.59 7.65 -14.14
C GLU A 47 -1.11 8.01 -15.54
N LYS A 48 -0.11 7.27 -16.04
CA LYS A 48 0.47 7.52 -17.35
C LYS A 48 -0.53 7.03 -18.39
N THR A 49 -1.06 7.94 -19.21
CA THR A 49 -1.96 7.58 -20.32
C THR A 49 -1.33 7.97 -21.65
N ILE A 50 -1.57 7.15 -22.67
CA ILE A 50 -1.16 7.47 -24.04
C ILE A 50 -2.27 8.25 -24.71
N ARG A 51 -1.87 9.22 -25.54
CA ARG A 51 -2.81 10.01 -26.33
C ARG A 51 -3.61 9.08 -27.25
N PRO A 52 -4.94 9.24 -27.32
CA PRO A 52 -5.75 8.42 -28.21
C PRO A 52 -5.28 8.57 -29.66
N PRO A 53 -5.41 7.51 -30.47
CA PRO A 53 -5.13 7.59 -31.90
C PRO A 53 -6.05 8.64 -32.55
N ARG A 54 -5.56 9.28 -33.62
CA ARG A 54 -6.38 10.23 -34.38
C ARG A 54 -7.39 9.46 -35.21
N GLU A 55 -8.65 9.90 -35.21
CA GLU A 55 -9.73 9.23 -35.94
C GLU A 55 -9.54 9.30 -37.46
N MET A 56 -9.16 10.46 -37.99
CA MET A 56 -8.90 10.65 -39.42
C MET A 56 -7.48 11.18 -39.64
N MET A 57 -6.74 10.46 -40.47
CA MET A 57 -5.44 10.90 -40.95
C MET A 57 -5.64 11.74 -42.22
N LYS A 58 -5.22 13.00 -42.22
CA LYS A 58 -5.45 13.93 -43.35
C LYS A 58 -4.51 13.71 -44.54
N ASN A 59 -3.38 13.03 -44.32
CA ASN A 59 -2.29 12.91 -45.28
C ASN A 59 -2.02 11.44 -45.60
N VAL A 60 -3.05 10.70 -46.03
CA VAL A 60 -2.89 9.31 -46.45
C VAL A 60 -2.48 9.29 -47.93
N GLN A 61 -1.26 8.86 -48.21
CA GLN A 61 -0.80 8.63 -49.58
C GLN A 61 -1.50 7.39 -50.16
N GLY A 62 -1.74 7.35 -51.48
CA GLY A 62 -2.42 6.23 -52.13
C GLY A 62 -1.70 4.89 -51.94
N SER A 63 -2.46 3.78 -51.92
CA SER A 63 -1.94 2.45 -51.56
C SER A 63 -0.84 1.91 -52.48
N SER A 64 -0.80 2.36 -53.74
CA SER A 64 0.23 1.98 -54.73
C SER A 64 1.39 2.97 -54.82
N ALA A 65 1.34 4.07 -54.08
CA ALA A 65 2.37 5.09 -54.15
C ALA A 65 3.62 4.65 -53.36
N GLY A 66 4.81 4.90 -53.91
CA GLY A 66 6.08 4.45 -53.32
C GLY A 66 6.40 5.07 -51.95
N ALA A 67 7.35 4.47 -51.23
CA ALA A 67 7.78 4.96 -49.92
C ALA A 67 8.40 6.36 -50.03
N GLY A 68 7.76 7.34 -49.38
CA GLY A 68 8.30 8.70 -49.27
C GLY A 68 9.43 8.79 -48.25
N SER A 69 10.25 9.84 -48.33
CA SER A 69 11.38 10.06 -47.41
C SER A 69 10.97 10.24 -45.94
N GLY A 70 9.73 10.66 -45.68
CA GLY A 70 9.17 10.83 -44.34
C GLY A 70 8.57 9.56 -43.73
N GLU A 71 8.37 8.49 -44.51
CA GLU A 71 7.63 7.29 -44.06
C GLU A 71 8.36 6.56 -42.94
N PHE A 72 9.70 6.54 -42.97
CA PHE A 72 10.52 5.97 -41.91
C PHE A 72 10.23 6.62 -40.55
N HIS A 73 10.08 7.94 -40.50
CA HIS A 73 9.80 8.65 -39.25
C HIS A 73 8.37 8.42 -38.77
N VAL A 74 7.41 8.30 -39.69
CA VAL A 74 6.02 7.94 -39.37
C VAL A 74 5.98 6.56 -38.72
N TYR A 75 6.62 5.56 -39.33
CA TYR A 75 6.73 4.21 -38.77
C TYR A 75 7.42 4.21 -37.40
N LYS A 76 8.56 4.90 -37.25
CA LYS A 76 9.28 4.98 -35.98
C LYS A 76 8.43 5.57 -34.86
N ALA A 77 7.69 6.65 -35.14
CA ALA A 77 6.80 7.28 -34.17
C ALA A 77 5.58 6.40 -33.84
N SER A 78 4.99 5.77 -34.86
CA SER A 78 3.89 4.81 -34.73
C SER A 78 4.29 3.63 -33.85
N ARG A 79 5.41 2.96 -34.17
CA ARG A 79 5.93 1.80 -33.44
C ARG A 79 6.27 2.15 -32.00
N ARG A 80 6.87 3.32 -31.75
CA ARG A 80 7.15 3.78 -30.39
C ARG A 80 5.87 3.96 -29.58
N ARG A 81 4.86 4.61 -30.15
CA ARG A 81 3.55 4.80 -29.51
C ARG A 81 2.88 3.45 -29.20
N GLU A 82 2.97 2.50 -30.13
CA GLU A 82 2.36 1.18 -29.95
C GLU A 82 3.08 0.36 -28.87
N TYR A 83 4.41 0.40 -28.81
CA TYR A 83 5.17 -0.24 -27.74
C TYR A 83 4.90 0.38 -26.37
N GLU A 84 4.79 1.70 -26.29
CA GLU A 84 4.35 2.36 -25.06
C GLU A 84 2.94 1.89 -24.67
N ARG A 85 2.04 1.70 -25.64
CA ARG A 85 0.65 1.27 -25.40
C ARG A 85 0.56 -0.16 -24.88
N LEU A 86 1.25 -1.07 -25.55
CA LEU A 86 1.33 -2.47 -25.12
C LEU A 86 1.96 -2.56 -23.73
N LYS A 87 3.02 -1.79 -23.47
CA LYS A 87 3.68 -1.76 -22.17
C LYS A 87 2.76 -1.25 -21.06
N LEU A 88 2.00 -0.18 -21.29
CA LEU A 88 1.05 0.33 -20.28
C LEU A 88 -0.06 -0.69 -20.00
N MET A 89 -0.63 -1.31 -21.03
CA MET A 89 -1.64 -2.36 -20.87
C MET A 89 -1.11 -3.58 -20.09
N GLU A 90 0.14 -3.97 -20.35
CA GLU A 90 0.80 -5.05 -19.61
C GLU A 90 1.06 -4.66 -18.15
N GLU A 91 1.58 -3.44 -17.90
CA GLU A 91 1.79 -2.92 -16.54
C GLU A 91 0.47 -2.77 -15.76
N GLU A 92 -0.62 -2.38 -16.41
CA GLU A 92 -1.96 -2.28 -15.80
C GLU A 92 -2.49 -3.66 -15.43
N SER A 93 -2.44 -4.62 -16.35
CA SER A 93 -2.92 -5.98 -16.07
C SER A 93 -2.11 -6.68 -14.97
N GLN A 94 -0.78 -6.48 -14.93
CA GLN A 94 0.05 -6.98 -13.83
C GLN A 94 -0.35 -6.36 -12.49
N LYS A 95 -0.55 -5.04 -12.42
CA LYS A 95 -0.99 -4.36 -11.19
C LYS A 95 -2.38 -4.83 -10.74
N GLU A 96 -3.31 -5.03 -11.67
CA GLU A 96 -4.65 -5.54 -11.35
C GLU A 96 -4.59 -6.94 -10.73
N VAL A 97 -3.76 -7.83 -11.28
CA VAL A 97 -3.56 -9.17 -10.71
C VAL A 97 -2.92 -9.09 -9.32
N GLU A 98 -1.85 -8.32 -9.15
CA GLU A 98 -1.16 -8.16 -7.87
C GLU A 98 -2.07 -7.55 -6.79
N THR A 99 -2.85 -6.54 -7.14
CA THR A 99 -3.80 -5.89 -6.21
C THR A 99 -4.93 -6.84 -5.84
N ALA A 100 -5.51 -7.57 -6.79
CA ALA A 100 -6.55 -8.56 -6.51
C ALA A 100 -6.04 -9.70 -5.61
N GLU A 101 -4.81 -10.18 -5.84
CA GLU A 101 -4.20 -11.18 -4.96
C GLU A 101 -3.94 -10.64 -3.55
N PHE A 102 -3.45 -9.41 -3.45
CA PHE A 102 -3.19 -8.76 -2.17
C PHE A 102 -4.49 -8.56 -1.38
N GLU A 103 -5.55 -8.11 -2.04
CA GLU A 103 -6.86 -7.92 -1.41
C GLU A 103 -7.46 -9.23 -0.92
N LYS A 104 -7.36 -10.31 -1.69
CA LYS A 104 -7.76 -11.66 -1.27
C LYS A 104 -6.98 -12.10 -0.02
N LYS A 105 -5.65 -12.03 -0.05
CA LYS A 105 -4.79 -12.40 1.10
C LYS A 105 -5.11 -11.57 2.35
N LYS A 106 -5.32 -10.26 2.16
CA LYS A 106 -5.70 -9.34 3.24
C LYS A 106 -7.06 -9.72 3.85
N ARG A 107 -8.06 -9.99 3.01
CA ARG A 107 -9.39 -10.42 3.44
C ARG A 107 -9.31 -11.73 4.24
N ASP A 108 -8.56 -12.71 3.76
CA ASP A 108 -8.41 -14.00 4.45
C ASP A 108 -7.78 -13.84 5.84
N TRP A 109 -6.76 -12.99 5.97
CA TRP A 109 -6.16 -12.67 7.27
C TRP A 109 -7.12 -11.94 8.20
N GLU A 110 -7.89 -10.99 7.67
CA GLU A 110 -8.90 -10.27 8.45
C GLU A 110 -10.01 -11.19 8.95
N GLU A 111 -10.53 -12.07 8.09
CA GLU A 111 -11.53 -13.08 8.45
C GLU A 111 -11.00 -14.06 9.52
N GLN A 112 -9.75 -14.52 9.40
CA GLN A 112 -9.14 -15.39 10.40
C GLN A 112 -8.95 -14.67 11.74
N ALA A 113 -8.54 -13.40 11.72
CA ALA A 113 -8.40 -12.57 12.92
C ALA A 113 -9.76 -12.30 13.57
N GLU A 114 -10.78 -12.01 12.77
CA GLU A 114 -12.15 -11.79 13.23
C GLU A 114 -12.75 -13.08 13.80
N ALA A 115 -12.59 -14.23 13.15
CA ALA A 115 -13.09 -15.52 13.65
C ALA A 115 -12.45 -15.88 15.01
N LYS A 116 -11.15 -15.68 15.17
CA LYS A 116 -10.45 -15.86 16.46
C LYS A 116 -10.97 -14.88 17.52
N THR A 117 -11.16 -13.62 17.15
CA THR A 117 -11.64 -12.57 18.05
C THR A 117 -13.09 -12.79 18.46
N ALA A 118 -13.97 -13.16 17.53
CA ALA A 118 -15.38 -13.48 17.73
C ALA A 118 -15.55 -14.71 18.63
N LYS A 119 -14.78 -15.79 18.41
CA LYS A 119 -14.76 -16.96 19.29
C LYS A 119 -14.36 -16.59 20.72
N ASN A 120 -13.34 -15.76 20.89
CA ASN A 120 -12.90 -15.31 22.19
C ASN A 120 -13.90 -14.34 22.86
N ARG A 121 -14.51 -13.44 22.09
CA ARG A 121 -15.58 -12.54 22.54
C ARG A 121 -16.80 -13.33 23.00
N ALA A 122 -17.25 -14.31 22.24
CA ALA A 122 -18.36 -15.20 22.59
C ALA A 122 -18.07 -15.98 23.88
N LYS A 123 -16.85 -16.52 24.05
CA LYS A 123 -16.43 -17.17 25.31
C LYS A 123 -16.48 -16.23 26.51
N ARG A 124 -16.05 -14.97 26.35
CA ARG A 124 -16.10 -13.95 27.42
C ARG A 124 -17.54 -13.56 27.75
N GLN A 125 -18.40 -13.36 26.74
CA GLN A 125 -19.81 -13.01 26.96
C GLN A 125 -20.58 -14.14 27.65
N LYS A 126 -20.36 -15.41 27.25
CA LYS A 126 -20.93 -16.56 27.98
C LYS A 126 -20.49 -16.61 29.44
N LYS A 127 -19.21 -16.31 29.73
CA LYS A 127 -18.71 -16.23 31.12
C LYS A 127 -19.29 -15.03 31.87
N LYS A 128 -19.49 -13.88 31.22
CA LYS A 128 -20.13 -12.70 31.81
C LYS A 128 -21.59 -12.97 32.14
N ALA A 129 -22.35 -13.57 31.22
CA ALA A 129 -23.73 -13.96 31.45
C ALA A 129 -23.87 -14.95 32.62
N LYS A 130 -23.00 -15.96 32.70
CA LYS A 130 -22.98 -16.90 33.84
C LYS A 130 -22.63 -16.25 35.18
N LYS A 131 -21.82 -15.19 35.20
CA LYS A 131 -21.46 -14.46 36.43
C LYS A 131 -22.41 -13.31 36.77
N GLY A 132 -23.13 -12.78 35.76
CA GLY A 132 -24.10 -11.70 35.89
C GLY A 132 -25.53 -12.19 36.15
N GLY A 133 -25.80 -13.50 36.01
CA GLY A 133 -27.07 -14.12 36.40
C GLY A 133 -27.35 -14.15 37.92
N ASP A 134 -26.39 -13.70 38.75
CA ASP A 134 -26.53 -13.60 40.21
C ASP A 134 -26.81 -12.19 40.73
N LYS A 135 -27.11 -11.21 39.86
CA LYS A 135 -27.68 -9.93 40.30
C LYS A 135 -28.68 -9.37 39.30
N PRO A 136 -29.98 -9.29 39.65
CA PRO A 136 -30.83 -8.27 39.07
C PRO A 136 -30.44 -6.95 39.72
N THR A 137 -30.09 -5.95 38.93
CA THR A 137 -30.16 -4.55 39.39
C THR A 137 -30.99 -3.79 38.39
N GLU A 138 -32.31 -3.90 38.57
CA GLU A 138 -33.18 -2.76 38.36
C GLU A 138 -32.86 -1.67 39.40
N GLY A 139 -32.99 -0.41 38.97
CA GLY A 139 -33.31 0.72 39.83
C GLY A 139 -32.14 1.48 40.45
N GLY A 140 -32.08 2.79 40.19
CA GLY A 140 -31.47 3.73 41.15
C GLY A 140 -30.67 4.88 40.54
N SER A 141 -31.37 5.87 39.98
CA SER A 141 -30.87 7.25 39.94
C SER A 141 -30.61 7.74 41.37
N SER A 142 -29.35 7.95 41.75
CA SER A 142 -28.99 8.92 42.79
C SER A 142 -27.52 9.33 42.70
N THR A 143 -27.34 10.63 42.52
CA THR A 143 -26.26 11.53 42.93
C THR A 143 -25.19 11.01 43.90
N GLY A 144 -23.92 11.37 43.62
CA GLY A 144 -23.01 11.89 44.65
C GLY A 144 -21.69 11.14 44.89
N ALA A 145 -20.59 11.81 44.53
CA ALA A 145 -19.27 11.87 45.18
C ALA A 145 -18.43 10.58 45.39
N ALA A 146 -17.23 10.59 44.80
CA ALA A 146 -16.06 9.79 45.17
C ALA A 146 -15.42 10.30 46.49
N PRO A 147 -14.28 9.78 47.01
CA PRO A 147 -13.55 8.54 46.71
C PRO A 147 -13.16 7.73 47.97
N SER A 148 -13.12 6.39 47.92
CA SER A 148 -12.38 5.63 48.95
C SER A 148 -11.85 4.30 48.43
N ASN A 149 -10.54 4.31 48.15
CA ASN A 149 -9.54 3.27 48.39
C ASN A 149 -10.07 1.84 48.67
N ALA A 150 -9.96 0.96 47.67
CA ALA A 150 -10.20 -0.48 47.82
C ALA A 150 -9.05 -1.29 47.18
N PRO A 151 -8.60 -2.39 47.81
CA PRO A 151 -7.29 -2.97 47.59
C PRO A 151 -7.21 -3.80 46.29
N PHE A 152 -6.06 -3.69 45.62
CA PHE A 152 -5.67 -4.45 44.43
C PHE A 152 -5.85 -5.96 44.62
N LYS A 153 -7.00 -6.50 44.19
CA LYS A 153 -7.26 -7.95 44.18
C LYS A 153 -7.09 -8.51 42.77
N LYS A 154 -6.10 -9.41 42.65
CA LYS A 154 -5.93 -10.51 41.68
C LYS A 154 -5.19 -10.18 40.38
N ARG A 155 -3.86 -10.14 40.47
CA ARG A 155 -2.94 -10.43 39.35
C ARG A 155 -3.11 -11.91 38.98
N ARG A 156 -3.45 -12.20 37.73
CA ARG A 156 -3.55 -13.58 37.21
C ARG A 156 -2.13 -14.04 36.84
N LEU A 157 -1.62 -15.02 37.58
CA LEU A 157 -0.42 -15.77 37.24
C LEU A 157 -0.71 -16.57 35.96
N VAL A 158 0.01 -16.28 34.89
CA VAL A 158 0.12 -17.19 33.73
C VAL A 158 1.56 -17.68 33.77
N ASN A 159 1.71 -18.98 34.02
CA ASN A 159 2.96 -19.75 33.92
C ASN A 159 4.03 -19.51 34.99
N GLY A 160 3.64 -19.20 36.24
CA GLY A 160 4.53 -19.41 37.40
C GLY A 160 5.75 -18.49 37.53
N GLN A 161 5.97 -17.55 36.60
CA GLN A 161 6.98 -16.51 36.78
C GLN A 161 6.35 -15.16 37.07
N GLU A 162 6.84 -14.54 38.14
CA GLU A 162 6.37 -13.28 38.67
C GLU A 162 6.94 -12.12 37.84
N LEU A 163 6.14 -11.54 36.96
CA LEU A 163 6.52 -10.31 36.24
C LEU A 163 6.46 -9.12 37.19
N VAL A 164 7.53 -8.85 37.93
CA VAL A 164 7.69 -7.61 38.70
C VAL A 164 7.95 -6.47 37.71
N PHE A 165 6.97 -5.59 37.53
CA PHE A 165 7.18 -4.33 36.81
C PHE A 165 7.93 -3.38 37.75
N LYS A 166 9.22 -3.15 37.50
CA LYS A 166 9.99 -2.08 38.15
C LYS A 166 9.37 -0.73 37.77
N LYS A 167 9.22 0.15 38.78
CA LYS A 167 8.88 1.56 38.54
C LYS A 167 10.06 2.26 37.85
N PRO A 168 9.82 3.30 37.04
CA PRO A 168 10.92 4.05 36.43
C PRO A 168 11.77 4.71 37.52
N GLY A 169 13.04 4.30 37.66
CA GLY A 169 14.03 4.96 38.53
C GLY A 169 14.88 4.07 39.45
N GLU A 170 14.93 2.75 39.31
CA GLU A 170 15.72 1.87 40.19
C GLU A 170 16.75 1.03 39.40
N ASP A 171 17.94 1.60 39.22
CA ASP A 171 19.15 0.96 38.70
C ASP A 171 19.68 -0.07 39.71
N SER A 172 19.92 -1.30 39.24
CA SER A 172 20.68 -2.31 39.97
C SER A 172 21.48 -3.08 38.93
N ASP A 173 22.81 -2.89 38.99
CA ASP A 173 23.83 -3.74 38.40
C ASP A 173 23.55 -5.20 38.74
N ASP A 174 23.52 -6.06 37.73
CA ASP A 174 24.03 -7.43 37.81
C ASP A 174 24.18 -7.96 36.38
N GLU A 175 25.43 -8.24 36.02
CA GLU A 175 25.86 -8.98 34.85
C GLU A 175 25.28 -10.40 34.90
N ASP A 176 24.43 -10.79 33.95
CA ASP A 176 24.25 -12.20 33.62
C ASP A 176 23.99 -12.40 32.13
N VAL A 177 24.79 -13.30 31.57
CA VAL A 177 25.04 -13.50 30.14
C VAL A 177 23.92 -14.36 29.56
N GLY A 178 23.09 -13.78 28.70
CA GLY A 178 22.02 -14.51 28.00
C GLY A 178 22.56 -15.51 26.97
N PRO A 179 21.96 -16.72 26.85
CA PRO A 179 22.47 -17.78 25.98
C PRO A 179 22.12 -17.52 24.51
N THR A 180 23.11 -17.67 23.63
CA THR A 180 22.95 -17.62 22.17
C THR A 180 22.20 -18.85 21.64
N PRO A 181 21.19 -18.72 20.75
CA PRO A 181 20.60 -19.89 20.10
C PRO A 181 21.48 -20.37 18.94
N SER A 182 21.87 -21.64 19.03
CA SER A 182 22.63 -22.41 18.05
C SER A 182 21.98 -22.44 16.66
N SER A 183 22.84 -22.27 15.65
CA SER A 183 22.62 -22.63 14.26
C SER A 183 22.72 -24.15 14.05
N ASN A 184 21.63 -24.79 13.62
CA ASN A 184 21.58 -25.81 12.56
C ASN A 184 20.25 -26.56 12.58
N LEU A 185 19.57 -26.59 11.43
CA LEU A 185 19.03 -27.84 10.87
C LEU A 185 18.64 -27.60 9.41
N HIS A 186 19.41 -28.26 8.54
CA HIS A 186 19.02 -28.63 7.18
C HIS A 186 17.72 -29.43 7.22
N ASP A 187 16.82 -29.18 6.28
CA ASP A 187 16.10 -30.28 5.63
C ASP A 187 15.87 -29.94 4.15
N SER A 188 16.43 -30.79 3.31
CA SER A 188 16.43 -30.71 1.86
C SER A 188 15.54 -31.81 1.33
N HIS A 189 14.28 -31.49 1.02
CA HIS A 189 13.41 -32.39 0.28
C HIS A 189 13.49 -32.08 -1.22
N SER A 190 14.34 -32.83 -1.91
CA SER A 190 14.28 -33.06 -3.34
C SER A 190 13.14 -34.03 -3.66
N GLY A 191 12.17 -33.58 -4.45
CA GLY A 191 11.15 -34.40 -5.09
C GLY A 191 10.86 -33.85 -6.49
N ALA A 192 11.07 -34.68 -7.51
CA ALA A 192 10.92 -34.39 -8.93
C ALA A 192 9.44 -34.12 -9.34
N PRO A 193 9.18 -33.55 -10.54
CA PRO A 193 7.86 -33.02 -10.90
C PRO A 193 6.89 -34.09 -11.43
N ASP A 194 5.68 -34.13 -10.87
CA ASP A 194 4.54 -34.84 -11.44
C ASP A 194 3.83 -33.97 -12.49
N THR A 195 3.83 -34.50 -13.71
CA THR A 195 2.90 -34.19 -14.81
C THR A 195 1.45 -34.32 -14.36
N ILE A 196 0.64 -33.27 -14.57
CA ILE A 196 -0.82 -33.37 -14.52
C ILE A 196 -1.40 -32.91 -15.87
N GLU A 197 -2.20 -33.81 -16.41
CA GLU A 197 -2.99 -33.77 -17.63
C GLU A 197 -3.84 -32.50 -17.76
N SER A 198 -3.84 -32.00 -18.98
CA SER A 198 -4.75 -31.00 -19.50
C SER A 198 -6.16 -31.58 -19.64
N ASP A 199 -7.13 -31.03 -18.90
CA ASP A 199 -8.54 -31.26 -19.16
C ASP A 199 -9.31 -29.95 -19.40
N GLN A 200 -9.81 -29.86 -20.63
CA GLN A 200 -10.99 -29.14 -21.13
C GLN A 200 -11.20 -27.64 -20.80
N LEU A 201 -10.79 -26.76 -21.73
CA LEU A 201 -11.46 -25.47 -21.96
C LEU A 201 -12.60 -25.65 -22.99
N PRO A 202 -13.73 -24.92 -22.90
CA PRO A 202 -14.80 -25.01 -23.89
C PRO A 202 -14.34 -24.45 -25.24
N ALA A 203 -14.63 -25.20 -26.31
CA ALA A 203 -14.25 -24.90 -27.68
C ALA A 203 -14.87 -23.58 -28.19
N VAL A 204 -14.03 -22.66 -28.65
CA VAL A 204 -14.43 -21.51 -29.46
C VAL A 204 -14.73 -21.98 -30.90
N PRO A 205 -15.85 -21.56 -31.52
CA PRO A 205 -16.17 -21.97 -32.88
C PRO A 205 -15.18 -21.34 -33.86
N VAL A 206 -14.37 -22.17 -34.51
CA VAL A 206 -13.52 -21.79 -35.64
C VAL A 206 -14.43 -21.60 -36.86
N VAL A 207 -14.56 -20.37 -37.33
CA VAL A 207 -15.23 -20.07 -38.60
C VAL A 207 -14.25 -20.41 -39.72
N GLU A 208 -14.56 -21.43 -40.52
CA GLU A 208 -13.76 -21.80 -41.70
C GLU A 208 -13.75 -20.66 -42.72
N ALA A 209 -12.55 -20.20 -43.08
CA ALA A 209 -12.36 -19.24 -44.15
C ALA A 209 -12.67 -19.92 -45.51
N GLN A 210 -13.61 -19.34 -46.26
CA GLN A 210 -13.99 -19.79 -47.60
C GLN A 210 -12.76 -19.74 -48.53
N ARG A 211 -12.35 -20.92 -49.03
CA ARG A 211 -11.28 -21.04 -50.03
C ARG A 211 -11.82 -20.59 -51.39
N ILE A 212 -11.28 -19.50 -51.91
CA ILE A 212 -11.55 -19.02 -53.26
C ILE A 212 -10.75 -19.92 -54.23
N ILE A 213 -11.45 -20.67 -55.08
CA ILE A 213 -10.86 -21.45 -56.17
C ILE A 213 -10.93 -20.56 -57.41
N ILE A 214 -9.77 -20.27 -58.00
CA ILE A 214 -9.66 -19.54 -59.28
C ILE A 214 -9.64 -20.60 -60.37
N HIS A 215 -10.62 -20.57 -61.27
CA HIS A 215 -10.59 -21.33 -62.52
C HIS A 215 -9.93 -20.45 -63.60
N GLU A 216 -8.80 -20.90 -64.14
CA GLU A 216 -8.21 -20.35 -65.35
C GLU A 216 -8.91 -21.04 -66.54
N ASP A 217 -9.77 -20.30 -67.24
CA ASP A 217 -10.35 -20.72 -68.52
C ASP A 217 -9.36 -20.37 -69.64
N ASP A 218 -8.87 -21.39 -70.36
CA ASP A 218 -8.30 -21.34 -71.71
C ASP A 218 -9.08 -22.31 -72.61
#